data_AF-A0A944YK58-F1
#
_entry.id   AF-A0A944YK58-F1
#
_cell.length_a   1.000
_cell.length_b   1.000
_cell.length_c   1.000
_cell.angle_alpha   90.00
_cell.angle_beta   90.00
_cell.angle_gamma   90.00
#
_symmetry.space_group_name_H-M   'P 1'
#
loop_
_entity.id
_entity.type
_entity.pdbx_description
1 polymer ?
#
loop_
_entity_poly.entity_id
_entity_poly.type
_entity_poly.pdbx_seq_one_letter_code
_entity_poly.pdbx_strand_id
1 'polypeptide(L)'
;MNESENILEIENLRVHFPVRGGVFRRAVGSCKAVDGVSLSLKEGQTLGLVGESGCGKSTLVKAVARLVKTTDGTVKFRGKEVLESGSSGLKAYRRV
;
A
#
# COMPACT_ATOMS: atom_id res chain seq x y z
N MET A 1 15.74 3.80 26.14
CA MET A 1 16.51 3.44 24.93
C MET A 1 15.58 3.72 23.76
N ASN A 2 15.70 4.92 23.18
CA ASN A 2 14.73 5.41 22.20
C ASN A 2 15.15 4.91 20.81
N GLU A 3 14.82 3.66 20.51
CA GLU A 3 14.76 3.19 19.14
C GLU A 3 13.77 4.06 18.38
N SER A 4 14.22 4.63 17.27
CA SER A 4 13.43 5.53 16.45
C SER A 4 12.16 4.79 16.02
N GLU A 5 11.01 5.12 16.60
CA GLU A 5 9.75 4.45 16.26
C GLU A 5 9.47 4.66 14.77
N ASN A 6 9.39 3.56 14.02
CA ASN A 6 8.96 3.62 12.63
C ASN A 6 7.50 4.10 12.61
N ILE A 7 7.26 5.24 11.96
CA ILE A 7 5.92 5.77 11.80
C ILE A 7 5.13 4.97 10.77
N LEU A 8 5.82 4.36 9.79
CA LEU A 8 5.24 3.52 8.75
C LEU A 8 6.10 2.28 8.54
N GLU A 9 5.47 1.11 8.53
CA GLU A 9 6.09 -0.16 8.15
C GLU A 9 5.22 -0.84 7.10
N ILE A 10 5.86 -1.30 6.04
CA ILE A 10 5.24 -2.03 4.93
C ILE A 10 6.00 -3.33 4.78
N GLU A 11 5.29 -4.45 4.80
CA GLU A 11 5.88 -5.78 4.61
C GLU A 11 5.18 -6.51 3.46
N ASN A 12 5.96 -6.84 2.43
CA ASN A 12 5.56 -7.65 1.27
C ASN A 12 4.27 -7.18 0.59
N LEU A 13 4.04 -5.87 0.51
CA LEU A 13 2.80 -5.30 -0.02
C LEU A 13 2.63 -5.64 -1.50
N ARG A 14 1.44 -6.16 -1.85
CA ARG A 14 1.07 -6.49 -3.23
C ARG A 14 -0.25 -5.82 -3.61
N VAL A 15 -0.28 -5.33 -4.85
CA VAL A 15 -1.49 -4.77 -5.48
C VAL A 15 -1.52 -5.25 -6.92
N HIS A 16 -2.35 -6.27 -7.17
CA HIS A 16 -2.50 -6.90 -8.47
C HIS A 16 -3.92 -6.63 -9.00
N PHE A 17 -4.00 -6.04 -10.18
CA PHE A 17 -5.27 -5.74 -10.84
C PHE A 17 -5.58 -6.82 -11.89
N PRO A 18 -6.80 -7.38 -11.91
CA PRO A 18 -7.17 -8.36 -12.91
C PRO A 18 -7.26 -7.70 -14.29
N VAL A 19 -6.56 -8.26 -15.27
CA VAL A 19 -6.70 -7.90 -16.68
C VAL A 19 -7.85 -8.73 -17.23
N ARG A 20 -8.90 -8.06 -17.72
CA ARG A 20 -10.08 -8.72 -18.30
C ARG A 20 -10.04 -8.64 -19.82
N GLY A 21 -10.37 -9.74 -20.48
CA GLY A 21 -10.32 -9.84 -21.95
C GLY A 21 -11.38 -10.78 -22.53
N GLY A 22 -11.46 -10.78 -23.86
CA GLY A 22 -12.41 -11.57 -24.64
C GLY A 22 -13.86 -11.05 -24.61
N VAL A 23 -14.71 -11.66 -25.43
CA VAL A 23 -16.15 -11.29 -25.57
C VAL A 23 -16.89 -11.37 -24.22
N PHE A 24 -16.47 -12.27 -23.33
CA PHE A 24 -17.09 -12.49 -22.02
C PHE A 24 -16.39 -11.79 -20.84
N ARG A 25 -15.41 -10.89 -21.08
CA ARG A 25 -14.67 -10.13 -20.04
C ARG A 25 -14.14 -10.98 -18.87
N ARG A 26 -13.64 -12.18 -19.14
CA ARG A 26 -13.04 -13.05 -18.10
C ARG A 26 -11.67 -12.54 -17.69
N ALA A 27 -11.25 -12.84 -16.46
CA ALA A 27 -9.88 -12.57 -16.02
C ALA A 27 -8.91 -13.45 -16.82
N VAL A 28 -8.02 -12.84 -17.59
CA VAL A 28 -7.05 -13.51 -18.46
C VAL A 28 -5.61 -13.30 -17.99
N GLY A 29 -5.41 -12.47 -16.97
CA GLY A 29 -4.11 -12.22 -16.35
C GLY A 29 -4.21 -11.20 -15.22
N SER A 30 -3.06 -10.78 -14.69
CA SER A 30 -2.98 -9.75 -13.65
C SER A 30 -1.87 -8.75 -13.94
N CYS A 31 -2.20 -7.47 -13.91
CA CYS A 31 -1.23 -6.39 -13.87
C CYS A 31 -0.72 -6.24 -12.44
N LYS A 32 0.55 -6.55 -12.23
CA LYS A 32 1.21 -6.46 -10.92
C LYS A 32 1.74 -5.05 -10.68
N ALA A 33 0.85 -4.15 -10.28
CA ALA A 33 1.20 -2.74 -10.09
C ALA A 33 2.10 -2.50 -8.87
N VAL A 34 2.00 -3.35 -7.84
CA VAL A 34 2.95 -3.44 -6.71
C VAL A 34 3.16 -4.92 -6.43
N ASP A 35 4.41 -5.39 -6.37
CA ASP A 35 4.73 -6.81 -6.19
C ASP A 35 5.80 -7.03 -5.13
N GLY A 36 5.39 -7.12 -3.85
CA GLY A 36 6.28 -7.50 -2.76
C GLY A 36 7.14 -6.34 -2.25
N VAL A 37 6.58 -5.13 -2.17
CA VAL A 37 7.33 -3.97 -1.66
C VAL A 37 7.36 -4.00 -0.14
N SER A 38 8.57 -3.89 0.43
CA SER A 38 8.81 -3.75 1.87
C SER A 38 9.64 -2.50 2.13
N LEU A 39 9.20 -1.65 3.06
CA LEU A 39 9.93 -0.46 3.48
C LEU A 39 9.50 0.00 4.88
N SER A 40 10.38 0.73 5.55
CA SER A 40 10.11 1.37 6.84
C SER A 40 10.44 2.87 6.75
N LEU A 41 9.62 3.71 7.38
CA LEU A 41 9.85 5.14 7.52
C LEU A 41 9.90 5.49 9.00
N LYS A 42 10.95 6.19 9.42
CA LYS A 42 11.07 6.73 10.78
C LYS A 42 10.29 8.02 10.94
N GLU A 43 9.84 8.32 12.15
CA GLU A 43 9.26 9.64 12.43
C GLU A 43 10.25 10.78 12.10
N GLY A 44 9.75 11.83 11.46
CA GLY A 44 10.57 12.97 10.99
C GLY A 44 11.36 12.71 9.70
N GLN A 45 11.31 11.50 9.12
CA GLN A 45 11.96 11.19 7.85
C GLN A 45 11.05 11.52 6.66
N THR A 46 11.64 12.11 5.62
CA THR A 46 10.98 12.30 4.32
C THR A 46 11.46 11.22 3.34
N LEU A 47 10.52 10.50 2.71
CA LEU A 47 10.80 9.52 1.68
C LEU A 47 10.26 9.99 0.32
N GLY A 48 11.14 10.06 -0.67
CA GLY A 48 10.78 10.31 -2.07
C GLY A 48 10.64 9.01 -2.85
N LEU A 49 9.54 8.85 -3.58
CA LEU A 49 9.33 7.75 -4.52
C LEU A 49 9.52 8.24 -5.96
N VAL A 50 10.54 7.74 -6.65
CA VAL A 50 10.90 8.12 -8.03
C VAL A 50 10.87 6.93 -8.97
N GLY A 51 10.71 7.19 -10.27
CA GLY A 51 10.67 6.17 -11.32
C GLY A 51 9.77 6.56 -12.49
N GLU A 52 9.82 5.80 -13.57
CA GLU A 52 9.10 6.06 -14.84
C GLU A 52 7.57 6.05 -14.70
N SER A 53 6.88 6.68 -15.64
CA SER A 53 5.41 6.60 -15.69
C SER A 53 4.96 5.13 -15.78
N GLY A 54 3.97 4.75 -14.96
CA GLY A 54 3.45 3.38 -14.94
C GLY A 54 4.17 2.38 -14.03
N CYS A 55 5.31 2.71 -13.40
CA CYS A 55 6.05 1.77 -12.55
C CYS A 55 5.40 1.45 -11.17
N GLY A 56 4.19 1.95 -10.89
CA GLY A 56 3.44 1.59 -9.67
C GLY A 56 3.52 2.56 -8.49
N LYS A 57 4.28 3.68 -8.58
CA LYS A 57 4.42 4.69 -7.50
C LYS A 57 3.10 5.14 -6.90
N SER A 58 2.18 5.64 -7.74
CA SER A 58 0.88 6.15 -7.27
C SER A 58 0.01 5.02 -6.70
N THR A 59 0.17 3.79 -7.19
CA THR A 59 -0.54 2.62 -6.66
C THR A 59 -0.03 2.28 -5.26
N LEU A 60 1.29 2.27 -5.05
CA LEU A 60 1.90 2.06 -3.74
C LEU A 60 1.41 3.09 -2.72
N VAL A 61 1.51 4.38 -3.05
CA VAL A 61 1.05 5.47 -2.15
C VAL A 61 -0.44 5.34 -1.83
N LYS A 62 -1.28 5.05 -2.83
CA LYS A 62 -2.72 4.85 -2.62
C LYS A 62 -3.02 3.61 -1.78
N ALA A 63 -2.26 2.53 -1.92
CA ALA A 63 -2.43 1.30 -1.14
C ALA A 63 -2.10 1.55 0.33
N VAL A 64 -0.98 2.23 0.61
CA VAL A 64 -0.58 2.63 1.97
C VAL A 64 -1.65 3.53 2.61
N ALA A 65 -2.20 4.48 1.86
CA ALA A 65 -3.28 5.35 2.31
C ALA A 65 -4.66 4.65 2.40
N ARG A 66 -4.73 3.34 2.10
CA ARG A 66 -5.97 2.54 2.01
C ARG A 66 -7.02 3.15 1.07
N LEU A 67 -6.56 3.74 -0.03
CA LEU A 67 -7.39 4.25 -1.12
C LEU A 67 -7.57 3.21 -2.24
N VAL A 68 -6.72 2.18 -2.25
CA VAL A 68 -6.80 1.04 -3.15
C VAL A 68 -6.71 -0.24 -2.32
N LYS A 69 -7.49 -1.25 -2.69
CA LYS A 69 -7.46 -2.57 -2.03
C LYS A 69 -6.13 -3.25 -2.32
N THR A 70 -5.48 -3.74 -1.27
CA THR A 70 -4.29 -4.58 -1.35
C THR A 70 -4.69 -6.01 -1.70
N THR A 71 -3.85 -6.68 -2.48
CA THR A 71 -4.00 -8.11 -2.77
C THR A 71 -3.42 -8.95 -1.64
N ASP A 72 -2.29 -8.52 -1.08
CA ASP A 72 -1.56 -9.22 -0.01
C ASP A 72 -0.59 -8.25 0.69
N GLY A 73 0.00 -8.70 1.80
CA GLY A 73 0.96 -7.97 2.62
C GLY A 73 0.32 -7.10 3.70
N THR A 74 1.17 -6.48 4.53
CA THR A 74 0.74 -5.71 5.71
C THR A 74 1.24 -4.26 5.64
N VAL A 75 0.49 -3.37 6.28
CA VAL A 75 0.90 -1.98 6.49
C VAL A 75 0.59 -1.62 7.95
N LYS A 76 1.60 -1.15 8.69
CA LYS A 76 1.45 -0.62 10.05
C LYS A 76 1.72 0.87 10.03
N PHE A 77 0.88 1.64 10.71
CA PHE A 77 1.08 3.06 10.95
C PHE A 77 1.11 3.30 12.46
N ARG A 78 2.21 3.88 12.96
CA ARG A 78 2.47 4.06 14.41
C ARG A 78 2.25 2.76 15.20
N GLY A 79 2.87 1.68 14.72
CA GLY A 79 2.77 0.34 15.33
C GLY A 79 1.41 -0.36 15.21
N LYS A 80 0.39 0.27 14.58
CA LYS A 80 -0.94 -0.32 14.42
C LYS A 80 -1.17 -0.77 13.00
N GLU A 81 -1.57 -2.03 12.83
CA GLU A 81 -1.94 -2.56 11.53
C GLU A 81 -3.16 -1.81 10.98
N VAL A 82 -2.97 -1.19 9.82
CA VAL A 82 -4.02 -0.39 9.22
C VAL A 82 -4.86 -1.22 8.26
N LEU A 83 -4.43 -2.35 7.69
CA LEU A 83 -5.20 -3.01 6.62
C LEU A 83 -6.45 -3.76 7.10
N GLU A 84 -6.41 -4.37 8.30
CA GLU A 84 -7.47 -5.26 8.81
C GLU A 84 -8.67 -4.54 9.44
N SER A 85 -8.51 -3.29 9.85
CA SER A 85 -9.59 -2.56 10.53
C SER A 85 -10.69 -2.16 9.55
N GLY A 86 -11.90 -2.68 9.77
CA GLY A 86 -13.10 -2.35 8.98
C GLY A 86 -13.33 -0.84 8.81
N SER A 87 -14.16 -0.47 7.83
CA SER A 87 -14.36 0.90 7.33
C SER A 87 -14.57 2.01 8.38
N SER A 88 -15.03 1.67 9.60
CA SER A 88 -15.22 2.61 10.72
C SER A 88 -13.93 3.09 11.41
N GLY A 89 -12.82 2.34 11.39
CA GLY A 89 -11.58 2.72 12.11
C GLY A 89 -10.72 3.78 11.39
N LEU A 90 -10.94 3.98 10.10
CA LEU A 90 -10.10 4.75 9.17
C LEU A 90 -10.23 6.27 9.27
N LYS A 91 -11.40 6.77 9.69
CA LYS A 91 -11.63 8.23 9.83
C LYS A 91 -10.73 8.85 10.89
N ALA A 92 -10.29 8.07 11.89
CA ALA A 92 -9.46 8.55 12.98
C ALA A 92 -8.06 8.99 12.54
N TYR A 93 -7.52 8.39 11.46
CA TYR A 93 -6.15 8.65 10.99
C TYR A 93 -6.07 9.59 9.78
N ARG A 94 -7.20 10.03 9.23
CA ARG A 94 -7.30 10.98 8.10
C ARG A 94 -7.74 12.36 8.58
N ARG A 95 -7.06 12.92 9.57
CA ARG A 95 -7.29 14.31 9.99
C ARG A 95 -6.32 15.23 9.26
N VAL A 96 -6.89 16.18 8.53
CA VAL A 96 -6.22 17.37 7.99
C VAL A 96 -6.26 18.44 9.07
#